data_AF-A0A1K1LL81-F1
#
_entry.id   AF-A0A1K1LL81-F1
#
_cell.length_a   1.000
_cell.length_b   1.000
_cell.length_c   1.000
_cell.angle_alpha   90.00
_cell.angle_beta   90.00
_cell.angle_gamma   90.00
#
_symmetry.space_group_name_H-M   'P 1'
#
loop_
_entity.id
_entity.type
_entity.pdbx_description
1 polymer ?
#
loop_
_entity_poly.entity_id
_entity_poly.type
_entity_poly.pdbx_seq_one_letter_code
_entity_poly.pdbx_strand_id
1 'polypeptide(L)' 'PKHGSWLNMAEIELHVLNGQCLNRHISTIEKVKEEVTEWQIHRNNKNSQINWQFTNKEARVKLKRLYPSINI' A
#
# COMPACT_ATOMS: atom_id res chain seq x y z
N PRO A 1 11.80 -5.02 -6.98
CA PRO A 1 12.02 -6.46 -6.72
C PRO A 1 10.75 -7.25 -7.06
N LYS A 2 10.87 -8.43 -7.66
CA LYS A 2 9.70 -9.27 -8.00
C LYS A 2 8.85 -9.67 -6.76
N HIS A 3 9.45 -9.57 -5.57
CA HIS A 3 8.84 -9.89 -4.27
C HIS A 3 8.88 -8.71 -3.28
N GLY A 4 9.00 -7.49 -3.80
CA GLY A 4 9.12 -6.27 -2.99
C GLY A 4 7.78 -5.62 -2.66
N SER A 5 6.70 -6.38 -2.51
CA SER A 5 5.34 -5.85 -2.32
C SER A 5 5.21 -4.95 -1.09
N TRP A 6 6.05 -5.17 -0.08
CA TRP A 6 6.11 -4.35 1.13
C TRP A 6 6.63 -2.92 0.88
N LEU A 7 7.17 -2.61 -0.32
CA LEU A 7 7.54 -1.25 -0.76
C LEU A 7 6.52 -0.61 -1.69
N ASN A 8 5.50 -1.36 -2.11
CA ASN A 8 4.51 -0.86 -3.04
C ASN A 8 3.42 -0.11 -2.27
N MET A 9 3.35 1.20 -2.49
CA MET A 9 2.36 2.06 -1.84
C MET A 9 0.92 1.59 -2.09
N ALA A 10 0.61 1.05 -3.27
CA ALA A 10 -0.73 0.55 -3.58
C ALA A 10 -1.09 -0.71 -2.78
N GLU A 11 -0.16 -1.65 -2.61
CA GLU A 11 -0.41 -2.87 -1.82
C GLU A 11 -0.56 -2.55 -0.32
N ILE A 12 0.22 -1.58 0.19
CA ILE A 12 0.09 -1.09 1.57
C ILE A 12 -1.30 -0.49 1.79
N GLU A 13 -1.74 0.44 0.94
CA GLU A 13 -3.06 1.07 1.09
C GLU A 13 -4.20 0.06 0.89
N LEU A 14 -4.03 -0.94 0.03
CA LEU A 14 -5.01 -2.03 -0.12
C LEU A 14 -5.14 -2.87 1.17
N HIS A 15 -4.03 -3.15 1.85
CA HIS A 15 -4.06 -3.80 3.17
C HIS A 15 -4.75 -2.95 4.23
N VAL A 16 -4.52 -1.63 4.24
CA VAL A 16 -5.21 -0.72 5.17
C VAL A 16 -6.70 -0.66 4.86
N LEU A 17 -7.10 -0.54 3.59
CA LEU A 17 -8.50 -0.59 3.17
C LEU A 17 -9.18 -1.89 3.63
N ASN A 18 -8.50 -3.02 3.43
CA ASN A 18 -9.02 -4.32 3.86
C ASN A 18 -9.21 -4.38 5.37
N GLY A 19 -8.25 -3.89 6.16
CA GLY A 19 -8.34 -3.91 7.62
C GLY A 19 -9.37 -2.91 8.20
N GLN A 20 -9.55 -1.76 7.56
CA GLN A 20 -10.39 -0.67 8.09
C GLN A 20 -11.81 -0.66 7.55
N CYS A 21 -12.01 -1.04 6.28
CA CYS A 21 -13.29 -0.90 5.58
C CYS A 21 -13.88 -2.27 5.22
N LEU A 22 -13.09 -3.15 4.60
CA LEU A 22 -13.58 -4.40 4.03
C LEU A 22 -13.46 -5.62 4.97
N ASN A 23 -13.12 -5.43 6.25
CA ASN A 23 -12.99 -6.51 7.24
C ASN A 23 -14.35 -7.04 7.75
N ARG A 24 -15.40 -6.92 6.95
CA ARG A 24 -16.77 -7.31 7.29
C ARG A 24 -17.53 -7.72 6.04
N HIS A 25 -18.58 -8.50 6.24
CA HIS A 25 -19.49 -8.86 5.15
C HIS A 25 -20.31 -7.64 4.69
N ILE A 26 -20.34 -7.42 3.38
CA ILE A 26 -21.14 -6.40 2.72
C ILE A 26 -21.94 -7.12 1.62
N SER A 27 -23.27 -7.03 1.70
CA SER A 27 -24.18 -7.88 0.93
C SER A 27 -24.25 -7.55 -0.56
N THR A 28 -23.86 -6.34 -0.97
CA THR A 28 -23.97 -5.88 -2.36
C THR A 28 -22.72 -5.14 -2.81
N ILE A 29 -22.43 -5.23 -4.10
CA ILE A 29 -21.28 -4.56 -4.71
C ILE A 29 -21.45 -3.04 -4.72
N GLU A 30 -22.69 -2.55 -4.82
CA GLU A 30 -23.03 -1.13 -4.72
C GLU A 30 -22.61 -0.58 -3.36
N LYS A 31 -22.90 -1.32 -2.28
CA LYS A 31 -22.54 -0.89 -0.93
C LYS A 31 -21.03 -0.93 -0.70
N VAL A 32 -20.34 -1.91 -1.27
CA VAL A 32 -18.86 -1.95 -1.26
C VAL A 32 -18.29 -0.70 -1.93
N LYS A 33 -18.79 -0.31 -3.10
CA LYS A 33 -18.31 0.88 -3.83
C LYS A 33 -18.51 2.16 -3.04
N GLU A 34 -19.68 2.33 -2.43
CA GLU A 34 -20.00 3.49 -1.58
C GLU A 34 -19.01 3.59 -0.42
N GLU A 35 -18.80 2.50 0.32
CA GLU A 35 -17.91 2.52 1.48
C GLU A 35 -16.44 2.68 1.14
N VAL A 36 -15.97 2.10 0.03
CA VAL A 36 -14.61 2.32 -0.46
C VAL A 36 -14.42 3.79 -0.84
N THR A 37 -15.42 4.42 -1.46
CA THR A 37 -15.37 5.85 -1.83
C THR A 37 -15.28 6.74 -0.59
N GLU A 38 -16.15 6.53 0.39
CA GLU A 38 -16.15 7.29 1.64
C GLU A 38 -14.84 7.08 2.43
N TRP A 39 -14.36 5.83 2.51
CA TRP A 39 -13.08 5.53 3.14
C TRP A 39 -11.92 6.23 2.42
N GLN A 40 -11.89 6.24 1.09
CA GLN A 40 -10.86 6.90 0.30
C GLN A 40 -10.84 8.41 0.56
N ILE A 41 -12.01 9.06 0.60
CA ILE A 41 -12.11 10.51 0.91
C ILE A 41 -11.54 10.78 2.30
N HIS A 42 -11.96 10.01 3.31
CA HIS A 42 -11.47 10.14 4.68
C HIS A 42 -9.97 9.92 4.79
N ARG A 43 -9.43 8.90 4.11
CA ARG A 43 -8.01 8.55 4.10
C ARG A 43 -7.17 9.65 3.45
N ASN A 44 -7.63 10.18 2.31
CA ASN A 44 -6.97 11.27 1.61
C ASN A 44 -6.96 12.56 2.45
N ASN A 45 -8.05 12.87 3.16
CA ASN A 45 -8.14 14.04 4.04
C ASN A 45 -7.21 13.94 5.26
N LYS A 46 -6.87 12.72 5.71
CA LYS A 46 -5.95 12.50 6.83
C LYS A 46 -4.49 12.77 6.48
N ASN A 47 -4.13 13.05 5.22
CA ASN A 47 -2.75 13.28 4.77
C ASN A 47 -1.74 12.28 5.38
N SER A 48 -2.15 11.01 5.50
CA SER A 48 -1.34 10.00 6.17
C SER A 48 -0.11 9.70 5.34
N GLN A 49 1.06 10.07 5.84
CA GLN A 49 2.33 9.81 5.19
C GLN A 49 2.87 8.44 5.60
N ILE A 50 3.37 7.68 4.63
CA ILE A 50 4.12 6.45 4.94
C ILE A 50 5.47 6.87 5.51
N ASN A 51 5.73 6.48 6.76
CA ASN A 51 7.02 6.72 7.40
C ASN A 51 8.03 5.65 6.96
N TRP A 52 8.73 5.95 5.84
CA TRP A 52 9.73 5.07 5.27
C TRP A 52 10.96 4.96 6.19
N GLN A 53 11.29 3.75 6.63
CA GLN A 53 12.41 3.47 7.54
C GLN A 53 13.77 3.35 6.84
N PHE A 54 13.81 3.44 5.52
CA PHE A 54 15.04 3.40 4.72
C PHE A 54 14.79 4.11 3.40
N THR A 55 15.85 4.74 2.90
CA THR A 55 15.88 5.33 1.57
C THR A 55 15.99 4.25 0.49
N ASN A 56 15.57 4.56 -0.74
CA ASN A 56 15.77 3.66 -1.89
C ASN A 56 17.24 3.24 -2.07
N LYS A 57 18.18 4.14 -1.74
CA LYS A 57 19.63 3.87 -1.82
C LYS A 57 20.05 2.83 -0.78
N GLU A 58 19.61 2.98 0.47
CA GLU A 58 19.91 2.03 1.55
C GLU A 58 19.23 0.68 1.32
N ALA A 59 18.00 0.67 0.82
CA ALA A 59 17.29 -0.56 0.46
C ALA A 59 18.06 -1.37 -0.59
N ARG A 60 18.63 -0.73 -1.61
CA ARG A 60 19.45 -1.40 -2.64
C ARG A 60 20.73 -2.01 -2.09
N VAL A 61 21.34 -1.40 -1.08
CA VAL A 61 22.54 -1.94 -0.41
C VAL A 61 22.17 -3.11 0.49
N LYS A 62 21.20 -2.93 1.39
CA LYS A 62 20.77 -3.98 2.35
C LYS A 62 20.12 -5.17 1.66
N LEU A 63 19.39 -4.95 0.57
CA LEU A 63 18.62 -5.98 -0.15
C LEU A 63 19.25 -6.29 -1.52
N LYS A 64 20.57 -6.19 -1.65
CA LYS A 64 21.27 -6.37 -2.95
C LYS A 64 20.87 -7.65 -3.69
N ARG A 65 20.51 -8.71 -2.96
CA ARG A 65 20.08 -10.00 -3.53
C ARG A 65 18.73 -9.92 -4.25
N LEU A 66 17.86 -9.00 -3.84
CA LEU A 66 16.49 -8.85 -4.35
C LEU A 66 16.36 -7.79 -5.45
N TYR A 67 17.33 -6.89 -5.55
CA TYR A 67 17.35 -5.85 -6.57
C TYR A 67 18.31 -6.25 -7.70
N PRO A 68 17.84 -6.33 -8.96
CA PRO A 68 18.75 -6.48 -10.08
C PRO A 68 19.72 -5.30 -10.12
N SER A 69 20.98 -5.59 -10.44
CA SER A 69 21.98 -4.58 -10.77
C SER A 69 21.45 -3.75 -11.93
N ILE A 70 21.30 -2.44 -11.72
CA ILE A 70 20.95 -1.53 -12.81
C ILE A 70 22.20 -1.44 -13.67
N ASN A 71 22.23 -2.16 -14.79
CA ASN A 71 23.13 -1.82 -15.88
C ASN A 71 22.45 -0.69 -16.64
N ILE A 72 23.10 0.48 -16.62
CA ILE A 72 22.77 1.62 -17.49
C ILE A 72 23.48 1.38 -18.82
#